data_AF-A0A562IUT8-F1
#
_entry.id   AF-A0A562IUT8-F1
#
_cell.length_a   1.000
_cell.length_b   1.000
_cell.length_c   1.000
_cell.angle_alpha   90.00
_cell.angle_beta   90.00
_cell.angle_gamma   90.00
#
_symmetry.space_group_name_H-M   'P 1'
#
loop_
_entity.id
_entity.type
_entity.pdbx_description
1 polymer ?
#
loop_
_entity_poly.entity_id
_entity_poly.type
_entity_poly.pdbx_seq_one_letter_code
_entity_poly.pdbx_strand_id
1 'polypeptide(L)'
;MKHRAPTPVTTRRRIGVVLTASALMISCGVAVAAWTNSGTGAANARATTAGALVVTAGTPVGTLYPKPAGGYSSTTIGAVYTTVANPNPYPVRVLTATFGTVVITPLPGQTCAAGSVVPSTAGPMTLGAPVDLPANAPATAVTVPGAIEMVATAEDGCQGASFTVPVTLTGASS
;
A
#
# COMPACT_ATOMS: atom_id res chain seq x y z
N MET A 1 37.58 96.57 57.30
CA MET A 1 38.30 95.50 56.54
C MET A 1 37.32 94.33 56.40
N LYS A 2 36.75 93.99 55.25
CA LYS A 2 37.32 93.66 53.92
C LYS A 2 36.39 94.20 52.81
N HIS A 3 36.90 95.01 51.87
CA HIS A 3 37.11 94.72 50.44
C HIS A 3 35.80 94.37 49.67
N ARG A 4 35.46 94.96 48.51
CA ARG A 4 36.33 95.33 47.36
C ARG A 4 35.55 96.23 46.37
N ALA A 5 36.31 97.01 45.60
CA ALA A 5 35.89 98.02 44.62
C ALA A 5 35.11 97.48 43.38
N PRO A 6 34.34 98.34 42.68
CA PRO A 6 33.67 98.01 41.43
C PRO A 6 34.67 97.94 40.27
N THR A 7 34.52 96.94 39.39
CA THR A 7 35.29 96.86 38.12
C THR A 7 34.41 97.18 36.92
N PRO A 8 34.94 97.89 35.90
CA PRO A 8 34.17 98.56 34.86
C PRO A 8 33.90 97.71 33.61
N VAL A 9 32.94 98.23 32.85
CA VAL A 9 32.43 97.90 31.50
C VAL A 9 33.53 97.55 30.48
N THR A 10 33.24 96.63 29.55
CA THR A 10 33.46 96.87 28.09
C THR A 10 32.79 95.78 27.23
N THR A 11 31.62 96.11 26.67
CA THR A 11 31.05 95.41 25.52
C THR A 11 31.72 95.95 24.26
N ARG A 12 32.45 95.13 23.49
CA ARG A 12 32.82 95.45 22.10
C ARG A 12 33.08 94.18 21.27
N ARG A 13 32.04 93.84 20.50
CA ARG A 13 32.02 93.25 19.14
C ARG A 13 33.22 92.40 18.71
N ARG A 14 32.98 91.12 18.43
CA ARG A 14 33.61 90.42 17.30
C ARG A 14 32.57 89.63 16.52
N ILE A 15 32.50 90.00 15.24
CA ILE A 15 31.67 89.47 14.17
C ILE A 15 32.18 88.07 13.81
N GLY A 16 31.27 87.12 13.61
CA GLY A 16 31.56 85.78 13.09
C GLY A 16 30.37 85.26 12.30
N VAL A 17 30.24 85.71 11.06
CA VAL A 17 29.36 85.12 10.05
C VAL A 17 30.18 84.06 9.31
N VAL A 18 29.80 82.79 9.46
CA VAL A 18 30.15 81.67 8.57
C VAL A 18 28.85 80.88 8.48
N LEU A 19 28.00 81.11 7.47
CA LEU A 19 27.95 80.32 6.23
C LEU A 19 28.04 78.82 6.55
N THR A 20 27.09 77.93 6.30
CA THR A 20 26.26 77.75 5.11
C THR A 20 25.59 76.39 5.28
N ALA A 21 24.43 76.24 4.65
CA ALA A 21 23.99 75.00 4.03
C ALA A 21 23.77 73.79 4.95
N SER A 22 22.50 73.48 5.22
CA SER A 22 21.79 72.39 4.52
C SER A 22 20.64 71.92 5.39
N ALA A 23 19.44 72.06 4.84
CA ALA A 23 18.24 71.39 5.27
C ALA A 23 18.53 69.89 5.48
N LEU A 24 18.73 69.46 6.72
CA LEU A 24 18.70 68.05 7.05
C LEU A 24 17.23 67.70 7.28
N MET A 25 16.56 67.37 6.18
CA MET A 25 15.25 66.72 6.15
C MET A 25 15.34 65.46 7.02
N ILE A 26 14.82 65.49 8.25
CA ILE A 26 14.60 64.27 9.03
C ILE A 26 13.30 63.66 8.49
N SER A 27 13.40 63.04 7.32
CA SER A 27 12.43 62.04 6.88
C SER A 27 12.65 60.80 7.74
N CYS A 28 11.81 60.59 8.76
CA CYS A 28 11.69 59.28 9.41
C CYS A 28 10.99 58.30 8.44
N GLY A 29 11.66 57.97 7.33
CA GLY A 29 11.34 56.78 6.56
C GLY A 29 11.87 55.59 7.33
N VAL A 30 11.00 54.87 8.05
CA VAL A 30 11.36 53.53 8.51
C VAL A 30 11.41 52.67 7.25
N ALA A 31 12.62 52.44 6.73
CA ALA A 31 12.83 51.42 5.71
C ALA A 31 12.53 50.07 6.36
N VAL A 32 11.29 49.59 6.22
CA VAL A 32 10.96 48.19 6.52
C VAL A 32 11.60 47.31 5.46
N ALA A 33 12.89 47.00 5.64
CA ALA A 33 13.49 45.83 5.02
C ALA A 33 13.08 44.61 5.86
N ALA A 34 11.81 44.22 5.78
CA ALA A 34 11.44 42.85 6.13
C ALA A 34 11.99 41.98 5.00
N TRP A 35 13.21 41.48 5.17
CA TRP A 35 13.80 40.49 4.26
C TRP A 35 12.94 39.23 4.36
N THR A 36 11.94 39.12 3.50
CA THR A 36 11.20 37.88 3.33
C THR A 36 12.12 36.89 2.63
N ASN A 37 12.82 36.08 3.41
CA ASN A 37 13.54 34.91 2.92
C ASN A 37 12.54 33.77 2.73
N SER A 38 12.08 33.57 1.49
CA SER A 38 11.38 32.36 1.08
C SER A 38 12.35 31.43 0.36
N GLY A 39 12.42 30.17 0.80
CA GLY A 39 13.15 29.11 0.12
C GLY A 39 12.17 28.08 -0.44
N THR A 40 12.29 27.76 -1.72
CA THR A 40 11.62 26.62 -2.35
C THR A 40 12.61 25.46 -2.45
N GLY A 41 12.24 24.29 -1.93
CA GLY A 41 13.05 23.07 -2.01
C GLY A 41 12.26 21.93 -2.65
N ALA A 42 12.93 21.08 -3.42
CA ALA A 42 12.35 19.85 -3.93
C ALA A 42 12.39 18.77 -2.84
N ALA A 43 11.25 18.16 -2.52
CA ALA A 43 11.17 16.98 -1.69
C ALA A 43 11.08 15.74 -2.58
N ASN A 44 11.81 14.69 -2.23
CA ASN A 44 11.75 13.42 -2.94
C ASN A 44 10.85 12.46 -2.16
N ALA A 45 9.91 11.82 -2.85
CA ALA A 45 9.18 10.67 -2.35
C ALA A 45 9.55 9.44 -3.19
N ARG A 46 9.57 8.26 -2.57
CA ARG A 46 9.78 6.99 -3.27
C ARG A 46 8.63 6.06 -2.95
N ALA A 47 8.04 5.47 -3.99
CA ALA A 47 7.12 4.37 -3.82
C ALA A 47 7.89 3.12 -3.36
N THR A 48 7.28 2.34 -2.47
CA THR A 48 7.79 1.02 -2.12
C THR A 48 7.48 0.01 -3.23
N THR A 49 8.20 -1.10 -3.28
CA THR A 49 7.91 -2.24 -4.16
C THR A 49 7.01 -3.25 -3.43
N ALA A 50 5.96 -3.71 -4.10
CA ALA A 50 5.07 -4.73 -3.57
C ALA A 50 5.74 -6.11 -3.55
N GLY A 51 5.77 -6.76 -2.39
CA GLY A 51 6.09 -8.17 -2.24
C GLY A 51 4.89 -9.05 -2.58
N ALA A 52 5.17 -10.25 -3.09
CA ALA A 52 4.13 -11.24 -3.37
C ALA A 52 3.44 -11.72 -2.08
N LEU A 53 2.14 -12.01 -2.17
CA LEU A 53 1.42 -12.73 -1.12
C LEU A 53 1.94 -14.16 -1.01
N VAL A 54 2.04 -14.68 0.21
CA VAL A 54 2.46 -16.07 0.44
C VAL A 54 1.23 -16.93 0.57
N VAL A 55 1.04 -17.87 -0.36
CA VAL A 55 -0.13 -18.75 -0.44
C VAL A 55 0.28 -20.17 -0.06
N THR A 56 -0.37 -20.75 0.94
CA THR A 56 -0.06 -22.10 1.45
C THR A 56 -1.30 -22.98 1.41
N ALA A 57 -1.17 -24.20 0.89
CA ALA A 57 -2.25 -25.17 0.80
C ALA A 57 -2.96 -25.38 2.15
N GLY A 58 -4.30 -25.40 2.11
CA GLY A 58 -5.14 -25.78 3.25
C GLY A 58 -5.58 -27.23 3.16
N THR A 59 -6.34 -27.67 4.17
CA THR A 59 -6.91 -29.02 4.22
C THR A 59 -8.23 -29.06 3.44
N PRO A 60 -8.42 -29.99 2.49
CA PRO A 60 -9.70 -30.17 1.83
C PRO A 60 -10.75 -30.68 2.82
N VAL A 61 -11.97 -30.11 2.77
CA VAL A 61 -13.09 -30.52 3.66
C VAL A 61 -14.22 -31.23 2.93
N GLY A 62 -14.06 -31.51 1.62
CA GLY A 62 -15.07 -32.16 0.79
C GLY A 62 -14.47 -33.14 -0.21
N THR A 63 -15.29 -34.09 -0.65
CA THR A 63 -14.94 -35.02 -1.73
C THR A 63 -15.30 -34.42 -3.09
N LEU A 64 -14.37 -34.51 -4.04
CA LEU A 64 -14.62 -34.15 -5.43
C LEU A 64 -15.00 -35.42 -6.21
N TYR A 65 -16.09 -35.34 -6.95
CA TYR A 65 -16.63 -36.44 -7.75
C TYR A 65 -17.00 -35.95 -9.15
N PRO A 66 -17.15 -36.86 -10.14
CA PRO A 66 -17.45 -36.47 -11.51
C PRO A 66 -18.68 -35.57 -11.59
N LYS A 67 -18.54 -34.46 -12.31
CA LYS A 67 -19.58 -33.42 -12.40
C LYS A 67 -20.87 -34.02 -12.98
N PRO A 68 -21.99 -33.97 -12.25
CA PRO A 68 -23.29 -34.38 -12.78
C PRO A 68 -23.72 -33.48 -13.95
N ALA A 69 -24.60 -33.98 -14.82
CA ALA A 69 -25.11 -33.22 -15.97
C ALA A 69 -25.79 -31.89 -15.55
N GLY A 70 -26.41 -31.84 -14.36
CA GLY A 70 -27.00 -30.64 -13.78
C GLY A 70 -26.02 -29.72 -13.03
N GLY A 71 -24.73 -30.04 -13.05
CA GLY A 71 -23.71 -29.39 -12.22
C GLY A 71 -23.71 -29.91 -10.77
N TYR A 72 -22.86 -29.31 -9.94
CA TYR A 72 -22.83 -29.61 -8.51
C TYR A 72 -23.99 -28.92 -7.79
N SER A 73 -24.58 -29.60 -6.82
CA SER A 73 -25.65 -29.05 -5.98
C SER A 73 -25.14 -28.04 -4.93
N SER A 74 -23.82 -27.95 -4.74
CA SER A 74 -23.17 -27.06 -3.76
C SER A 74 -21.83 -26.58 -4.27
N THR A 75 -21.52 -25.30 -4.03
CA THR A 75 -20.23 -24.68 -4.34
C THR A 75 -19.13 -25.09 -3.36
N THR A 76 -19.46 -25.82 -2.29
CA THR A 76 -18.45 -26.44 -1.40
C THR A 76 -17.75 -27.60 -2.11
N ILE A 77 -18.40 -28.22 -3.09
CA ILE A 77 -17.75 -29.23 -3.94
C ILE A 77 -16.79 -28.51 -4.88
N GLY A 78 -15.56 -29.02 -4.95
CA GLY A 78 -14.50 -28.37 -5.72
C GLY A 78 -13.98 -27.07 -5.10
N ALA A 79 -14.32 -26.78 -3.85
CA ALA A 79 -13.74 -25.66 -3.14
C ALA A 79 -12.25 -25.89 -2.87
N VAL A 80 -11.44 -24.85 -3.10
CA VAL A 80 -10.01 -24.85 -2.76
C VAL A 80 -9.82 -24.07 -1.46
N TYR A 81 -9.12 -24.69 -0.52
CA TYR A 81 -8.78 -24.12 0.78
C TYR A 81 -7.31 -23.77 0.78
N THR A 82 -7.00 -22.54 1.15
CA THR A 82 -5.64 -22.05 1.26
C THR A 82 -5.53 -21.11 2.44
N THR A 83 -4.31 -20.80 2.85
CA THR A 83 -4.03 -19.64 3.67
C THR A 83 -3.22 -18.64 2.88
N VAL A 84 -3.33 -17.36 3.23
CA VAL A 84 -2.59 -16.27 2.62
C VAL A 84 -1.98 -15.37 3.69
N ALA A 85 -0.69 -15.06 3.58
CA ALA A 85 -0.02 -14.07 4.42
C ALA A 85 0.35 -12.83 3.61
N ASN A 86 0.31 -11.66 4.25
CA ASN A 86 0.70 -10.39 3.66
C ASN A 86 1.99 -9.90 4.31
N PRO A 87 3.18 -10.14 3.74
CA PRO A 87 4.44 -9.67 4.29
C PRO A 87 4.67 -8.16 4.06
N ASN A 88 3.76 -7.48 3.36
CA ASN A 88 3.92 -6.07 3.03
C ASN A 88 3.63 -5.16 4.23
N PRO A 89 4.29 -4.00 4.35
CA PRO A 89 4.07 -3.04 5.43
C PRO A 89 2.79 -2.20 5.26
N TYR A 90 1.90 -2.60 4.36
CA TYR A 90 0.62 -1.94 4.08
C TYR A 90 -0.47 -3.02 3.88
N PRO A 91 -1.74 -2.71 4.16
CA PRO A 91 -2.82 -3.66 4.02
C PRO A 91 -3.13 -3.97 2.53
N VAL A 92 -3.61 -5.18 2.27
CA VAL A 92 -3.97 -5.69 0.94
C VAL A 92 -5.36 -6.29 0.98
N ARG A 93 -6.22 -5.89 0.04
CA ARG A 93 -7.53 -6.48 -0.23
C ARG A 93 -7.41 -7.48 -1.38
N VAL A 94 -7.55 -8.77 -1.09
CA VAL A 94 -7.54 -9.86 -2.07
C VAL A 94 -8.91 -9.96 -2.74
N LEU A 95 -8.93 -9.98 -4.08
CA LEU A 95 -10.14 -9.87 -4.89
C LEU A 95 -10.37 -11.08 -5.80
N THR A 96 -9.30 -11.66 -6.32
CA THR A 96 -9.39 -12.74 -7.32
C THR A 96 -8.45 -13.89 -7.03
N ALA A 97 -8.83 -15.08 -7.49
CA ALA A 97 -8.00 -16.27 -7.50
C ALA A 97 -7.86 -16.81 -8.94
N THR A 98 -6.68 -17.27 -9.30
CA THR A 98 -6.42 -18.02 -10.54
C THR A 98 -5.85 -19.38 -10.18
N PHE A 99 -6.23 -20.39 -10.95
CA PHE A 99 -5.85 -21.78 -10.70
C PHE A 99 -5.03 -22.32 -11.87
N GLY A 100 -3.88 -22.91 -11.55
CA GLY A 100 -3.04 -23.58 -12.53
C GLY A 100 -3.54 -24.99 -12.86
N THR A 101 -2.77 -25.68 -13.71
CA THR A 101 -3.02 -27.09 -14.01
C THR A 101 -2.97 -27.94 -12.73
N VAL A 102 -4.02 -28.72 -12.51
CA VAL A 102 -4.12 -29.60 -11.35
C VAL A 102 -3.19 -30.80 -11.53
N VAL A 103 -2.36 -31.05 -10.52
CA VAL A 103 -1.53 -32.25 -10.45
C VAL A 103 -2.30 -33.31 -9.69
N ILE A 104 -2.46 -34.48 -10.33
CA ILE A 104 -3.21 -35.60 -9.79
C ILE A 104 -2.22 -36.67 -9.32
N THR A 105 -2.40 -37.15 -8.10
CA THR A 105 -1.65 -38.28 -7.54
C THR A 105 -2.63 -39.42 -7.23
N PRO A 106 -2.75 -40.41 -8.13
CA PRO A 106 -3.60 -41.59 -7.91
C PRO A 106 -3.11 -42.45 -6.74
N LEU A 107 -3.98 -43.35 -6.25
CA LEU A 107 -3.55 -44.42 -5.35
C LEU A 107 -2.58 -45.37 -6.07
N PRO A 108 -1.69 -46.06 -5.33
CA PRO A 108 -0.79 -47.06 -5.92
C PRO A 108 -1.56 -48.11 -6.73
N GLY A 109 -1.13 -48.35 -7.97
CA GLY A 109 -1.77 -49.32 -8.87
C GLY A 109 -2.98 -48.79 -9.66
N GLN A 110 -3.43 -47.55 -9.39
CA GLN A 110 -4.53 -46.91 -10.11
C GLN A 110 -4.02 -45.87 -11.11
N THR A 111 -4.83 -45.57 -12.13
CA THR A 111 -4.59 -44.47 -13.07
C THR A 111 -5.70 -43.44 -12.97
N CYS A 112 -5.32 -42.16 -12.99
CA CYS A 112 -6.26 -41.07 -13.16
C CYS A 112 -5.63 -40.08 -14.13
N ALA A 113 -6.20 -40.00 -15.34
CA ALA A 113 -5.67 -39.21 -16.42
C ALA A 113 -5.53 -37.73 -16.03
N ALA A 114 -4.43 -37.11 -16.49
CA ALA A 114 -4.30 -35.66 -16.44
C ALA A 114 -5.51 -35.00 -17.14
N GLY A 115 -6.05 -33.95 -16.54
CA GLY A 115 -7.28 -33.31 -17.01
C GLY A 115 -8.57 -33.95 -16.50
N SER A 116 -8.51 -35.03 -15.70
CA SER A 116 -9.70 -35.54 -15.00
C SER A 116 -10.23 -34.53 -13.97
N VAL A 117 -9.35 -33.67 -13.45
CA VAL A 117 -9.70 -32.53 -12.61
C VAL A 117 -9.11 -31.27 -13.23
N VAL A 118 -9.93 -30.24 -13.35
CA VAL A 118 -9.57 -28.97 -14.02
C VAL A 118 -10.07 -27.77 -13.22
N PRO A 119 -9.47 -26.58 -13.39
CA PRO A 119 -10.09 -25.33 -12.95
C PRO A 119 -11.47 -25.15 -13.57
N SER A 120 -12.44 -24.70 -12.77
CA SER A 120 -13.81 -24.44 -13.25
C SER A 120 -13.90 -23.26 -14.21
N THR A 121 -12.86 -22.41 -14.24
CA THR A 121 -12.77 -21.26 -15.14
C THR A 121 -11.35 -21.12 -15.70
N ALA A 122 -11.25 -20.75 -16.97
CA ALA A 122 -9.98 -20.42 -17.62
C ALA A 122 -9.63 -18.94 -17.38
N GLY A 123 -9.38 -18.56 -16.11
CA GLY A 123 -9.04 -17.18 -15.78
C GLY A 123 -9.25 -16.79 -14.32
N PRO A 124 -9.17 -15.49 -14.00
CA PRO A 124 -9.42 -15.01 -12.65
C PRO A 124 -10.88 -15.22 -12.22
N MET A 125 -11.06 -15.93 -11.12
CA MET A 125 -12.32 -16.03 -10.40
C MET A 125 -12.41 -14.91 -9.39
N THR A 126 -13.52 -14.17 -9.39
CA THR A 126 -13.79 -13.16 -8.36
C THR A 126 -14.20 -13.85 -7.07
N LEU A 127 -13.60 -13.46 -5.95
CA LEU A 127 -13.98 -13.95 -4.64
C LEU A 127 -15.33 -13.34 -4.25
N GLY A 128 -16.31 -14.18 -3.87
CA GLY A 128 -17.63 -13.70 -3.42
C GLY A 128 -17.56 -12.82 -2.17
N ALA A 129 -16.53 -13.02 -1.34
CA ALA A 129 -16.15 -12.14 -0.25
C ALA A 129 -14.64 -11.82 -0.37
N PRO A 130 -14.25 -10.56 -0.61
CA PRO A 130 -12.86 -10.15 -0.57
C PRO A 130 -12.21 -10.43 0.79
N VAL A 131 -10.92 -10.73 0.80
CA VAL A 131 -10.15 -10.99 2.03
C VAL A 131 -9.27 -9.79 2.33
N ASP A 132 -9.48 -9.17 3.49
CA ASP A 132 -8.69 -8.03 3.95
C ASP A 132 -7.55 -8.49 4.84
N LEU A 133 -6.32 -8.23 4.39
CA LEU A 133 -5.10 -8.55 5.11
C LEU A 133 -4.49 -7.25 5.63
N PRO A 134 -4.36 -7.06 6.96
CA PRO A 134 -3.60 -5.93 7.48
C PRO A 134 -2.12 -5.97 7.03
N ALA A 135 -1.40 -4.88 7.27
CA ALA A 135 0.05 -4.86 7.09
C ALA A 135 0.70 -5.96 7.94
N ASN A 136 1.66 -6.70 7.37
CA ASN A 136 2.36 -7.81 8.00
C ASN A 136 1.40 -8.91 8.53
N ALA A 137 0.26 -9.12 7.88
CA ALA A 137 -0.72 -10.12 8.32
C ALA A 137 -0.12 -11.53 8.27
N PRO A 138 -0.31 -12.34 9.34
CA PRO A 138 0.00 -13.75 9.31
C PRO A 138 -0.94 -14.52 8.36
N ALA A 139 -0.68 -15.81 8.19
CA ALA A 139 -1.48 -16.70 7.37
C ALA A 139 -2.97 -16.66 7.78
N THR A 140 -3.82 -16.18 6.87
CA THR A 140 -5.26 -16.03 7.02
C THR A 140 -5.97 -17.00 6.09
N ALA A 141 -6.99 -17.71 6.57
CA ALA A 141 -7.72 -18.69 5.77
C ALA A 141 -8.50 -18.04 4.62
N VAL A 142 -8.45 -18.67 3.45
CA VAL A 142 -9.18 -18.29 2.24
C VAL A 142 -9.81 -19.54 1.65
N THR A 143 -11.11 -19.45 1.39
CA THR A 143 -11.86 -20.48 0.69
C THR A 143 -12.29 -19.92 -0.65
N VAL A 144 -12.03 -20.66 -1.73
CA VAL A 144 -12.54 -20.35 -3.06
C VAL A 144 -13.54 -21.43 -3.46
N PRO A 145 -14.86 -21.18 -3.30
CA PRO A 145 -15.90 -22.16 -3.61
C PRO A 145 -15.90 -22.52 -5.09
N GLY A 146 -16.11 -23.80 -5.43
CA GLY A 146 -16.26 -24.28 -6.81
C GLY A 146 -15.07 -23.97 -7.73
N ALA A 147 -13.87 -23.85 -7.17
CA ALA A 147 -12.65 -23.47 -7.89
C ALA A 147 -12.20 -24.51 -8.93
N ILE A 148 -12.42 -25.79 -8.63
CA ILE A 148 -12.08 -26.92 -9.52
C ILE A 148 -13.29 -27.82 -9.74
N GLU A 149 -13.27 -28.57 -10.83
CA GLU A 149 -14.26 -29.58 -11.13
C GLU A 149 -13.61 -30.87 -11.64
N MET A 150 -14.23 -32.00 -11.33
CA MET A 150 -13.86 -33.28 -11.92
C MET A 150 -14.75 -33.53 -13.13
N VAL A 151 -14.14 -33.82 -14.28
CA VAL A 151 -14.87 -34.02 -15.53
C VAL A 151 -15.83 -35.22 -15.40
N ALA A 152 -16.96 -35.17 -16.09
CA ALA A 152 -17.99 -36.20 -16.00
C ALA A 152 -17.51 -37.59 -16.46
N THR A 153 -16.45 -37.63 -17.29
CA THR A 153 -15.85 -38.84 -17.84
C THR A 153 -14.60 -39.30 -17.10
N ALA A 154 -14.36 -38.78 -15.88
CA ALA A 154 -13.22 -39.21 -15.07
C ALA A 154 -13.33 -40.71 -14.77
N GLU A 155 -12.21 -41.41 -14.90
CA GLU A 155 -12.10 -42.86 -14.71
C GLU A 155 -12.13 -43.25 -13.22
N ASP A 156 -12.53 -44.49 -12.93
CA ASP A 156 -12.66 -44.99 -11.56
C ASP A 156 -11.33 -44.99 -10.78
N GLY A 157 -10.19 -44.99 -11.48
CA GLY A 157 -8.88 -44.88 -10.83
C GLY A 157 -8.59 -43.51 -10.21
N CYS A 158 -9.47 -42.52 -10.40
CA CYS A 158 -9.46 -41.25 -9.67
C CYS A 158 -10.01 -41.33 -8.25
N GLN A 159 -10.69 -42.43 -7.89
CA GLN A 159 -11.25 -42.61 -6.55
C GLN A 159 -10.13 -42.71 -5.50
N GLY A 160 -10.14 -41.82 -4.52
CA GLY A 160 -9.11 -41.73 -3.47
C GLY A 160 -7.80 -41.05 -3.92
N ALA A 161 -7.72 -40.54 -5.15
CA ALA A 161 -6.59 -39.74 -5.60
C ALA A 161 -6.50 -38.43 -4.81
N SER A 162 -5.28 -37.89 -4.67
CA SER A 162 -5.05 -36.56 -4.13
C SER A 162 -4.76 -35.55 -5.24
N PHE A 163 -5.14 -34.29 -5.01
CA PHE A 163 -5.02 -33.22 -6.00
C PHE A 163 -4.22 -32.06 -5.42
N THR A 164 -3.18 -31.65 -6.14
CA THR A 164 -2.44 -30.42 -5.85
C THR A 164 -2.85 -29.35 -6.85
N VAL A 165 -3.35 -28.24 -6.35
CA VAL A 165 -3.86 -27.12 -7.16
C VAL A 165 -2.93 -25.92 -6.98
N PRO A 166 -2.20 -25.48 -8.01
CA PRO A 166 -1.49 -24.21 -7.96
C PRO A 166 -2.49 -23.06 -7.86
N VAL A 167 -2.35 -22.19 -6.87
CA VAL A 167 -3.24 -21.04 -6.65
C VAL A 167 -2.44 -19.75 -6.70
N THR A 168 -2.93 -18.78 -7.46
CA THR A 168 -2.42 -17.39 -7.42
C THR A 168 -3.54 -16.46 -7.01
N LEU A 169 -3.38 -15.81 -5.85
CA LEU A 169 -4.29 -14.80 -5.35
C LEU A 169 -3.81 -13.41 -5.78
N THR A 170 -4.75 -12.54 -6.15
CA THR A 170 -4.45 -11.16 -6.56
C THR A 170 -5.28 -10.19 -5.73
N GLY A 171 -4.63 -9.14 -5.25
CA GLY A 171 -5.22 -8.09 -4.44
C GLY A 171 -4.58 -6.74 -4.69
N ALA A 172 -5.21 -5.68 -4.19
CA ALA A 172 -4.73 -4.31 -4.26
C ALA A 172 -4.44 -3.77 -2.85
N SER A 173 -3.52 -2.80 -2.73
CA SER A 173 -3.36 -2.05 -1.50
C SER A 173 -4.66 -1.34 -1.12
N SER A 174 -5.00 -1.32 0.17
CA SER A 174 -6.26 -0.76 0.68
C SER A 174 -6.10 0.33 1.73
#